data_AF-A0A523Z8E6-F1
#
_entry.id   AF-A0A523Z8E6-F1
#
_cell.length_a   1.000
_cell.length_b   1.000
_cell.length_c   1.000
_cell.angle_alpha   90.00
_cell.angle_beta   90.00
_cell.angle_gamma   90.00
#
_symmetry.space_group_name_H-M   'P 1'
#
loop_
_entity.id
_entity.type
_entity.pdbx_description
1 polymer ?
#
loop_
_entity_poly.entity_id
_entity_poly.type
_entity_poly.pdbx_seq_one_letter_code
_entity_poly.pdbx_strand_id
1 'polypeptide(L)'
;MKQMKNMAFLILIFISFYIIGCDNNPPAQTTFIPPKDKIVTREMAKRYARVSAALTKAVEEEAVIIEDFREKHNISLDMNELNDREFKEKHPEVIAEWKGIQEDWQKKQTAVYENYGMREEEWDWIAGSLIMPRNRPMQEFIRKEIERIEKEEYQ
;
A
#
# COMPACT_ATOMS: atom_id res chain seq x y z
N MET A 1 -10.94 -33.12 -67.53
CA MET A 1 -10.08 -32.66 -66.42
C MET A 1 -10.84 -32.83 -65.11
N LYS A 2 -10.28 -33.63 -64.17
CA LYS A 2 -10.68 -33.93 -62.78
C LYS A 2 -12.20 -34.13 -62.51
N GLN A 3 -12.77 -35.33 -62.66
CA GLN A 3 -12.84 -36.45 -61.69
C GLN A 3 -13.36 -36.06 -60.28
N MET A 4 -14.63 -36.39 -60.06
CA MET A 4 -15.30 -36.59 -58.76
C MET A 4 -14.69 -37.76 -57.97
N LYS A 5 -14.76 -37.72 -56.63
CA LYS A 5 -15.05 -38.83 -55.68
C LYS A 5 -14.83 -38.31 -54.24
N ASN A 6 -15.87 -38.03 -53.45
CA ASN A 6 -16.73 -38.93 -52.66
C ASN A 6 -16.08 -39.59 -51.42
N MET A 7 -16.85 -39.52 -50.33
CA MET A 7 -16.91 -40.35 -49.12
C MET A 7 -15.82 -40.14 -48.06
N ALA A 8 -16.11 -39.55 -46.90
CA ALA A 8 -16.98 -40.03 -45.81
C ALA A 8 -16.40 -41.26 -45.07
N PHE A 9 -15.81 -41.03 -43.89
CA PHE A 9 -15.92 -41.84 -42.67
C PHE A 9 -15.10 -41.13 -41.56
N LEU A 10 -15.72 -40.48 -40.57
CA LEU A 10 -16.12 -41.07 -39.28
C LEU A 10 -14.96 -41.80 -38.59
N ILE A 11 -14.53 -41.28 -37.42
CA ILE A 11 -14.47 -41.97 -36.11
C ILE A 11 -13.48 -41.28 -35.15
N LEU A 12 -13.96 -41.07 -33.90
CA LEU A 12 -13.23 -40.77 -32.64
C LEU A 12 -12.70 -39.33 -32.47
N ILE A 13 -13.40 -38.40 -31.80
CA ILE A 13 -13.58 -38.36 -30.33
C ILE A 13 -12.37 -38.97 -29.63
N PHE A 14 -11.54 -38.15 -28.98
CA PHE A 14 -11.16 -38.32 -27.58
C PHE A 14 -10.26 -37.14 -27.18
N ILE A 15 -10.83 -36.25 -26.36
CA ILE A 15 -10.19 -35.65 -25.18
C ILE A 15 -8.86 -34.94 -25.44
N SER A 16 -8.83 -33.61 -25.48
CA SER A 16 -8.69 -32.88 -24.21
C SER A 16 -9.02 -31.39 -24.39
N PHE A 17 -10.29 -31.08 -24.13
CA PHE A 17 -10.63 -29.84 -23.41
C PHE A 17 -10.05 -29.97 -21.99
N TYR A 18 -8.81 -29.53 -21.83
CA TYR A 18 -8.15 -29.06 -20.61
C TYR A 18 -7.20 -27.99 -21.18
N ILE A 19 -7.23 -26.72 -20.78
CA ILE A 19 -7.09 -26.24 -19.42
C ILE A 19 -7.96 -24.99 -19.26
N ILE A 20 -8.88 -25.08 -18.30
CA ILE A 20 -9.35 -23.96 -17.49
C ILE A 20 -8.11 -23.29 -16.91
N GLY A 21 -7.73 -22.14 -17.45
CA GLY A 21 -6.77 -21.25 -16.85
C GLY A 21 -7.45 -19.91 -16.67
N CYS A 22 -8.18 -19.75 -15.58
CA CYS A 22 -8.33 -18.42 -15.00
C CYS A 22 -6.91 -17.92 -14.77
N ASP A 23 -6.45 -16.95 -15.55
CA ASP A 23 -5.26 -16.18 -15.20
C ASP A 23 -5.65 -15.27 -14.02
N ASN A 24 -5.89 -15.89 -12.87
CA ASN A 24 -5.84 -15.27 -11.55
C ASN A 24 -4.37 -15.14 -11.12
N ASN A 25 -3.48 -14.85 -12.07
CA ASN A 25 -2.16 -14.34 -11.71
C ASN A 25 -2.40 -12.87 -11.34
N PRO A 26 -2.18 -12.47 -10.07
CA PRO A 26 -2.05 -11.05 -9.75
C PRO A 26 -1.04 -10.48 -10.75
N PRO A 27 -1.24 -9.27 -11.31
CA PRO A 27 -0.25 -8.67 -12.19
C PRO A 27 1.10 -8.79 -11.48
N ALA A 28 2.08 -9.42 -12.15
CA ALA A 28 3.41 -9.63 -11.60
C ALA A 28 3.86 -8.31 -10.99
N GLN A 29 4.07 -8.30 -9.66
CA GLN A 29 4.43 -7.09 -8.93
C GLN A 29 5.80 -6.64 -9.45
N THR A 30 5.80 -5.79 -10.46
CA THR A 30 7.03 -5.27 -11.06
C THR A 30 7.66 -4.35 -10.03
N THR A 31 8.80 -4.73 -9.45
CA THR A 31 9.53 -3.95 -8.42
C THR A 31 9.73 -2.49 -8.83
N PHE A 32 9.76 -1.57 -7.86
CA PHE A 32 9.92 -0.14 -8.16
C PHE A 32 11.35 0.07 -8.65
N ILE A 33 11.48 0.73 -9.80
CA ILE A 33 12.78 1.03 -10.39
C ILE A 33 13.00 2.53 -10.29
N PRO A 34 13.89 2.99 -9.38
CA PRO A 34 14.28 4.38 -9.27
C PRO A 34 14.78 4.98 -10.60
N PRO A 35 14.49 6.27 -10.86
CA PRO A 35 15.15 7.02 -11.92
C PRO A 35 16.68 6.96 -11.81
N LYS A 36 17.37 6.72 -12.93
CA LYS A 36 18.85 6.57 -12.97
C LYS A 36 19.58 7.84 -12.49
N ASP A 37 19.01 9.01 -12.76
CA ASP A 37 19.54 10.31 -12.35
C ASP A 37 19.29 10.64 -10.86
N LYS A 38 18.49 9.81 -10.18
CA LYS A 38 18.04 9.97 -8.79
C LYS A 38 17.23 11.26 -8.59
N ILE A 39 16.56 11.73 -9.64
CA ILE A 39 15.71 12.91 -9.59
C ILE A 39 14.25 12.45 -9.50
N VAL A 40 13.55 12.96 -8.49
CA VAL A 40 12.11 12.75 -8.35
C VAL A 40 11.41 13.46 -9.51
N THR A 41 10.56 12.76 -10.23
CA THR A 41 9.78 13.38 -11.31
C THR A 41 8.57 14.12 -10.74
N ARG A 42 7.98 15.06 -11.51
CA ARG A 42 6.76 15.77 -11.08
C ARG A 42 5.59 14.82 -10.82
N GLU A 43 5.44 13.76 -11.61
CA GLU A 43 4.35 12.80 -11.43
C GLU A 43 4.55 11.95 -10.17
N MET A 44 5.79 11.54 -9.88
CA MET A 44 6.14 10.92 -8.59
C MET A 44 5.85 11.86 -7.42
N ALA A 45 6.25 13.13 -7.55
CA ALA A 45 6.01 14.15 -6.54
C ALA A 45 4.51 14.42 -6.28
N LYS A 46 3.67 14.45 -7.33
CA LYS A 46 2.21 14.59 -7.18
C LYS A 46 1.60 13.40 -6.44
N ARG A 47 1.96 12.17 -6.82
CA ARG A 47 1.46 10.98 -6.12
C ARG A 47 1.94 10.95 -4.67
N TYR A 48 3.21 11.29 -4.45
CA TYR A 48 3.80 11.36 -3.11
C TYR A 48 3.07 12.38 -2.23
N ALA A 49 2.74 13.56 -2.76
CA ALA A 49 1.97 14.56 -2.02
C ALA A 49 0.58 14.04 -1.62
N ARG A 50 -0.15 13.38 -2.53
CA ARG A 50 -1.48 12.79 -2.24
C ARG A 50 -1.41 11.68 -1.20
N VAL A 51 -0.45 10.76 -1.34
CA VAL A 51 -0.23 9.69 -0.36
C VAL A 51 0.14 10.27 1.00
N SER A 52 1.03 11.26 1.03
CA SER A 52 1.47 11.88 2.29
C SER A 52 0.33 12.61 3.01
N ALA A 53 -0.52 13.33 2.27
CA ALA A 53 -1.71 13.97 2.83
C ALA A 53 -2.68 12.93 3.41
N ALA A 54 -2.97 11.86 2.66
CA ALA A 54 -3.86 10.79 3.11
C ALA A 54 -3.31 10.01 4.31
N LEU A 55 -2.01 9.70 4.32
CA LEU A 55 -1.34 9.07 5.47
C LEU A 55 -1.35 9.98 6.69
N THR A 56 -1.15 11.29 6.53
CA THR A 56 -1.19 12.24 7.65
C THR A 56 -2.54 12.20 8.34
N LYS A 57 -3.63 12.27 7.58
CA LYS A 57 -4.99 12.14 8.10
C LYS A 57 -5.23 10.79 8.77
N ALA A 58 -4.77 9.70 8.16
CA ALA A 58 -4.89 8.37 8.74
C ALA A 58 -4.14 8.25 10.08
N VAL A 59 -2.96 8.89 10.22
CA VAL A 59 -2.20 8.95 11.46
C VAL A 59 -2.93 9.77 12.53
N GLU A 60 -3.56 10.88 12.17
CA GLU A 60 -4.36 11.68 13.11
C GLU A 60 -5.54 10.89 13.67
N GLU A 61 -6.24 10.13 12.81
CA GLU A 61 -7.31 9.23 13.24
C GLU A 61 -6.79 8.08 14.12
N GLU A 62 -5.65 7.50 13.76
CA GLU A 62 -5.03 6.42 14.53
C GLU A 62 -4.52 6.89 15.90
N ALA A 63 -4.06 8.13 16.00
CA ALA A 63 -3.61 8.71 17.27
C ALA A 63 -4.73 8.72 18.33
N VAL A 64 -5.98 8.99 17.91
CA VAL A 64 -7.16 8.92 18.80
C VAL A 64 -7.40 7.48 19.26
N ILE A 65 -7.29 6.50 18.37
CA ILE A 65 -7.47 5.08 18.70
C ILE A 65 -6.41 4.61 19.72
N ILE A 66 -5.16 5.02 19.52
CA ILE A 66 -4.05 4.68 20.43
C ILE A 66 -4.24 5.36 21.79
N GLU A 67 -4.70 6.61 21.81
CA GLU A 67 -5.03 7.34 23.03
C GLU A 67 -6.12 6.60 23.83
N ASP A 68 -7.24 6.28 23.17
CA ASP A 68 -8.37 5.57 23.78
C ASP A 68 -7.95 4.20 24.32
N PHE A 69 -7.16 3.44 23.55
CA PHE A 69 -6.60 2.16 23.98
C PHE A 69 -5.73 2.31 25.24
N ARG A 70 -4.87 3.33 25.26
CA ARG A 70 -3.97 3.59 26.39
C ARG A 70 -4.76 3.94 27.64
N GLU A 71 -5.72 4.84 27.54
CA GLU A 71 -6.56 5.26 28.67
C GLU A 71 -7.40 4.10 29.20
N LYS A 72 -8.02 3.32 28.30
CA LYS A 72 -8.84 2.14 28.64
C LYS A 72 -8.09 1.12 29.49
N HIS A 73 -6.81 0.91 29.20
CA HIS A 73 -5.98 -0.10 29.86
C HIS A 73 -4.97 0.48 30.87
N ASN A 74 -5.03 1.79 31.12
CA ASN A 74 -4.12 2.52 32.01
C ASN A 74 -2.63 2.24 31.69
N ILE A 75 -2.30 2.22 30.40
CA ILE A 75 -0.94 2.04 29.91
C ILE A 75 -0.20 3.38 29.97
N SER A 76 1.10 3.38 30.23
CA SER A 76 1.90 4.61 30.24
C SER A 76 2.01 5.24 28.85
N LEU A 77 2.34 6.54 28.80
CA LEU A 77 2.46 7.28 27.53
C LEU A 77 3.53 6.68 26.60
N ASP A 78 4.59 6.10 27.16
CA ASP A 78 5.66 5.46 26.37
C ASP A 78 5.34 4.00 26.00
N MET A 79 4.26 3.44 26.54
CA MET A 79 3.72 2.11 26.26
C MET A 79 4.72 0.98 26.53
N ASN A 80 5.71 1.19 27.41
CA ASN A 80 6.75 0.20 27.71
C ASN A 80 6.19 -1.11 28.27
N GLU A 81 5.03 -1.09 28.91
CA GLU A 81 4.33 -2.27 29.43
C GLU A 81 4.01 -3.29 28.33
N LEU A 82 3.73 -2.82 27.11
CA LEU A 82 3.46 -3.68 25.96
C LEU A 82 4.69 -4.47 25.49
N ASN A 83 5.89 -4.13 25.98
CA ASN A 83 7.11 -4.88 25.74
C ASN A 83 7.49 -5.80 26.91
N ASP A 84 6.98 -5.51 28.11
CA ASP A 84 7.28 -6.27 29.32
C ASP A 84 6.69 -7.69 29.27
N ARG A 85 7.48 -8.67 29.70
CA ARG A 85 7.07 -10.08 29.66
C ARG A 85 6.01 -10.39 30.69
N GLU A 86 6.15 -9.89 31.92
CA GLU A 86 5.20 -10.17 33.00
C GLU A 86 3.84 -9.54 32.70
N PHE A 87 3.83 -8.32 32.16
CA PHE A 87 2.62 -7.66 31.69
C PHE A 87 1.91 -8.47 30.60
N LYS A 88 2.64 -8.92 29.57
CA LYS A 88 2.08 -9.76 28.48
C LYS A 88 1.45 -11.05 28.99
N GLU A 89 2.07 -11.70 29.98
CA GLU A 89 1.57 -12.94 30.55
C GLU A 89 0.31 -12.72 31.39
N LYS A 90 0.21 -11.59 32.09
CA LYS A 90 -0.94 -11.25 32.95
C LYS A 90 -2.12 -10.64 32.20
N HIS A 91 -1.85 -9.96 31.08
CA HIS A 91 -2.84 -9.18 30.32
C HIS A 91 -2.90 -9.60 28.84
N PRO A 92 -3.12 -10.89 28.52
CA PRO A 92 -3.16 -11.36 27.13
C PRO A 92 -4.26 -10.68 26.30
N GLU A 93 -5.35 -10.25 26.92
CA GLU A 93 -6.44 -9.50 26.29
C GLU A 93 -5.98 -8.13 25.78
N VAL A 94 -5.14 -7.43 26.56
CA VAL A 94 -4.58 -6.12 26.18
C VAL A 94 -3.64 -6.27 24.99
N ILE A 95 -2.82 -7.34 24.99
CA ILE A 95 -1.91 -7.65 23.89
C ILE A 95 -2.68 -8.04 22.62
N ALA A 96 -3.78 -8.78 22.74
CA ALA A 96 -4.62 -9.13 21.62
C ALA A 96 -5.29 -7.89 20.99
N GLU A 97 -5.81 -6.97 21.80
CA GLU A 97 -6.38 -5.70 21.33
C GLU A 97 -5.31 -4.83 20.66
N TRP A 98 -4.12 -4.70 21.27
CA TRP A 98 -3.00 -3.97 20.67
C TRP A 98 -2.59 -4.53 19.31
N LYS A 99 -2.50 -5.85 19.19
CA LYS A 99 -2.21 -6.53 17.92
C LYS A 99 -3.28 -6.23 16.87
N GLY A 100 -4.55 -6.18 17.27
CA GLY A 100 -5.65 -5.79 16.38
C GLY A 100 -5.49 -4.37 15.83
N ILE A 101 -5.16 -3.41 16.71
CA ILE A 101 -4.87 -2.02 16.30
C ILE A 101 -3.73 -1.97 15.29
N GLN A 102 -2.62 -2.68 15.55
CA GLN A 102 -1.48 -2.74 14.62
C GLN A 102 -1.84 -3.34 13.26
N GLU A 103 -2.63 -4.41 13.24
CA GLU A 103 -3.09 -5.05 12.01
C GLU A 103 -4.03 -4.14 11.20
N ASP A 104 -4.93 -3.42 11.87
CA ASP A 104 -5.84 -2.49 11.21
C ASP A 104 -5.11 -1.25 10.67
N TRP A 105 -4.12 -0.73 11.42
CA TRP A 105 -3.20 0.29 10.91
C TRP A 105 -2.49 -0.16 9.62
N GLN A 106 -1.92 -1.38 9.62
CA GLN A 106 -1.23 -1.90 8.45
C GLN A 106 -2.16 -2.01 7.21
N LYS A 107 -3.41 -2.42 7.42
CA LYS A 107 -4.42 -2.46 6.35
C LYS A 107 -4.74 -1.05 5.83
N LYS A 108 -4.96 -0.07 6.74
CA LYS A 108 -5.21 1.32 6.37
C LYS A 108 -4.05 1.89 5.55
N GLN A 109 -2.82 1.72 6.02
CA GLN A 109 -1.62 2.20 5.33
C GLN A 109 -1.49 1.60 3.93
N THR A 110 -1.68 0.28 3.81
CA THR A 110 -1.65 -0.43 2.51
C THR A 110 -2.72 0.10 1.57
N ALA A 111 -3.95 0.29 2.06
CA ALA A 111 -5.05 0.81 1.27
C ALA A 111 -4.78 2.23 0.75
N VAL A 112 -4.12 3.10 1.54
CA VAL A 112 -3.72 4.44 1.07
C VAL A 112 -2.77 4.34 -0.12
N TYR A 113 -1.74 3.50 -0.03
CA TYR A 113 -0.80 3.28 -1.14
C TYR A 113 -1.52 2.78 -2.40
N GLU A 114 -2.36 1.75 -2.28
CA GLU A 114 -3.14 1.18 -3.38
C GLU A 114 -4.08 2.21 -4.03
N ASN A 115 -4.80 2.99 -3.23
CA ASN A 115 -5.76 4.00 -3.71
C ASN A 115 -5.12 5.07 -4.60
N TYR A 116 -3.85 5.41 -4.34
CA TYR A 116 -3.12 6.41 -5.11
C TYR A 116 -2.15 5.82 -6.14
N GLY A 117 -2.21 4.50 -6.35
CA GLY A 117 -1.37 3.80 -7.33
C GLY A 117 0.13 3.99 -7.05
N MET A 118 0.49 4.06 -5.77
CA MET A 118 1.86 4.18 -5.29
C MET A 118 2.18 2.95 -4.46
N ARG A 119 3.43 2.50 -4.47
CA ARG A 119 3.88 1.47 -3.54
C ARG A 119 4.66 2.07 -2.40
N GLU A 120 4.71 1.35 -1.29
CA GLU A 120 5.51 1.74 -0.13
C GLU A 120 6.98 1.95 -0.51
N GLU A 121 7.59 1.07 -1.32
CA GLU A 121 9.01 1.23 -1.70
C GLU A 121 9.25 2.46 -2.58
N GLU A 122 8.26 2.85 -3.40
CA GLU A 122 8.32 4.10 -4.16
C GLU A 122 8.22 5.30 -3.22
N TRP A 123 7.29 5.26 -2.26
CA TRP A 123 7.09 6.32 -1.28
C TRP A 123 8.35 6.53 -0.42
N ASP A 124 8.92 5.45 0.12
CA ASP A 124 10.16 5.46 0.90
C ASP A 124 11.34 5.98 0.10
N TRP A 125 11.46 5.54 -1.16
CA TRP A 125 12.54 5.99 -2.04
C TRP A 125 12.43 7.49 -2.32
N ILE A 126 11.21 8.01 -2.56
CA ILE A 126 10.98 9.44 -2.76
C ILE A 126 11.36 10.19 -1.47
N ALA A 127 10.88 9.76 -0.31
CA ALA A 127 11.19 10.38 0.98
C ALA A 127 12.71 10.49 1.20
N GLY A 128 13.45 9.40 0.98
CA GLY A 128 14.91 9.40 1.07
C GLY A 128 15.58 10.28 0.00
N SER A 129 15.04 10.29 -1.22
CA SER A 129 15.58 11.10 -2.33
C SER A 129 15.37 12.60 -2.13
N LEU A 130 14.33 13.01 -1.41
CA LEU A 130 14.05 14.41 -1.13
C LEU A 130 15.10 15.05 -0.25
N ILE A 131 15.89 14.31 0.53
CA ILE A 131 17.01 14.87 1.32
C ILE A 131 18.11 15.45 0.40
N MET A 132 18.22 14.94 -0.83
CA MET A 132 19.29 15.33 -1.74
C MET A 132 19.06 16.72 -2.34
N PRO A 133 20.09 17.61 -2.39
CA PRO A 133 19.94 18.97 -2.92
C PRO A 133 19.39 19.05 -4.36
N ARG A 134 19.68 18.05 -5.20
CA ARG A 134 19.18 17.96 -6.59
C ARG A 134 17.65 17.89 -6.66
N ASN A 135 16.98 17.45 -5.60
CA ASN A 135 15.53 17.33 -5.50
C ASN A 135 14.88 18.54 -4.81
N ARG A 136 15.63 19.60 -4.47
CA ARG A 136 15.06 20.83 -3.88
C ARG A 136 13.88 21.41 -4.67
N PRO A 137 13.88 21.46 -6.02
CA PRO A 137 12.70 21.90 -6.76
C PRO A 137 11.47 21.03 -6.53
N MET A 138 11.66 19.73 -6.28
CA MET A 138 10.56 18.79 -5.99
C MET A 138 10.08 18.89 -4.56
N GLN A 139 10.96 19.14 -3.58
CA GLN A 139 10.54 19.45 -2.20
C GLN A 139 9.52 20.61 -2.19
N GLU A 140 9.87 21.70 -2.86
CA GLU A 140 9.01 22.89 -2.93
C GLU A 140 7.72 22.65 -3.71
N PHE A 141 7.78 21.83 -4.77
CA PHE A 141 6.58 21.42 -5.50
C PHE A 141 5.65 20.57 -4.63
N ILE A 142 6.18 19.60 -3.88
CA ILE A 142 5.41 18.72 -2.98
C ILE A 142 4.75 19.55 -1.88
N ARG A 143 5.48 20.48 -1.25
CA ARG A 143 4.93 21.37 -0.22
C ARG A 143 3.69 22.12 -0.74
N LYS A 144 3.80 22.75 -1.91
CA LYS A 144 2.69 23.47 -2.55
C LYS A 144 1.52 22.55 -2.91
N GLU A 145 1.81 21.33 -3.35
CA GLU A 145 0.79 20.36 -3.71
C GLU A 145 0.02 19.87 -2.48
N ILE A 146 0.70 19.64 -1.35
CA ILE A 146 0.06 19.32 -0.06
C ILE A 146 -0.84 20.49 0.39
N GLU A 147 -0.32 21.72 0.40
CA GLU A 147 -1.11 22.92 0.74
C GLU A 147 -2.34 23.11 -0.15
N ARG A 148 -2.26 22.71 -1.42
CA ARG A 148 -3.38 22.73 -2.36
C ARG A 148 -4.41 21.67 -1.98
N ILE A 149 -3.98 20.43 -1.72
CA ILE A 149 -4.85 19.31 -1.33
C ILE A 149 -5.59 19.66 -0.04
N GLU A 150 -4.90 20.15 0.99
CA GLU A 150 -5.51 20.55 2.25
C GLU A 150 -6.61 21.58 2.03
N LYS A 151 -6.35 22.64 1.25
CA LYS A 151 -7.35 23.68 0.95
C LYS A 151 -8.58 23.15 0.20
N GLU A 152 -8.42 22.12 -0.63
CA GLU A 152 -9.53 21.50 -1.35
C GLU A 152 -10.38 20.60 -0.45
N GLU A 153 -9.81 20.01 0.60
CA GLU A 153 -10.56 19.22 1.58
C GLU A 153 -11.33 20.08 2.60
N TYR A 154 -10.93 21.34 2.82
CA TYR A 154 -11.61 22.30 3.70
C TYR A 154 -12.66 23.18 3.01
N GLN A 155 -12.97 22.93 1.73
CA GLN A 155 -14.03 23.61 0.96
C GLN A 155 -15.26 22.72 0.78
#